data_AF-A0A519RTT3-F1
#
_entry.id   AF-A0A519RTT3-F1
#
_cell.length_a   1.000
_cell.length_b   1.000
_cell.length_c   1.000
_cell.angle_alpha   90.00
_cell.angle_beta   90.00
_cell.angle_gamma   90.00
#
_symmetry.space_group_name_H-M   'P 1'
#
loop_
_entity.id
_entity.type
_entity.pdbx_description
1 polymer ?
#
loop_
_entity_poly.entity_id
_entity_poly.type
_entity_poly.pdbx_seq_one_letter_code
_entity_poly.pdbx_strand_id
1 'polypeptide(L)' 'LLPEKWFLRPHQSYLVNVLYVDKFLKSGTIVLKDKTEIPVSGRRKDYILQHINHIE' A
#
# COMPACT_ATOMS: atom_id res chain seq x y z
N LEU A 1 2.56 -7.51 17.71
CA LEU A 1 1.96 -6.74 16.60
C LEU A 1 3.06 -6.21 15.71
N LEU A 2 2.86 -6.15 14.39
CA LEU A 2 3.88 -5.66 13.45
C LEU A 2 3.96 -4.12 13.49
N PRO A 3 5.14 -3.51 13.24
CA PRO A 3 5.30 -2.05 13.28
C PRO A 3 4.47 -1.33 12.21
N GLU A 4 3.60 -0.41 12.61
CA GLU A 4 2.74 0.36 11.68
C GLU A 4 3.55 1.23 10.71
N LYS A 5 4.79 1.60 11.08
CA LYS A 5 5.72 2.33 10.21
C LYS A 5 6.11 1.54 8.96
N TRP A 6 6.15 0.22 9.04
CA TRP A 6 6.62 -0.63 7.93
C TRP A 6 5.49 -1.43 7.28
N PHE A 7 4.37 -1.63 7.97
CA PHE A 7 3.29 -2.45 7.50
C PHE A 7 2.01 -1.64 7.30
N LEU A 8 1.52 -1.64 6.07
CA LEU A 8 0.33 -0.91 5.64
C LEU A 8 -0.79 -1.89 5.28
N ARG A 9 -2.03 -1.57 5.64
CA ARG A 9 -3.23 -2.40 5.35
C ARG A 9 -4.10 -1.77 4.24
N PRO A 10 -3.83 -2.09 2.96
CA PRO A 10 -4.59 -1.55 1.81
C PRO A 10 -6.00 -2.08 1.63
N HIS A 11 -6.21 -3.31 2.08
CA HIS A 11 -7.47 -3.99 1.98
C HIS A 11 -7.69 -4.84 3.23
N GLN A 12 -8.92 -5.26 3.50
CA GLN A 12 -9.21 -6.05 4.71
C GLN A 12 -8.38 -7.34 4.76
N SER A 13 -8.14 -7.95 3.60
CA SER A 13 -7.44 -9.24 3.47
C SER A 13 -5.93 -9.13 3.32
N TYR A 14 -5.37 -7.93 3.20
CA TYR A 14 -3.98 -7.73 2.79
C TYR A 14 -3.21 -6.86 3.78
N LEU A 15 -1.97 -7.25 4.05
CA LEU A 15 -0.99 -6.47 4.80
C LEU A 15 0.30 -6.43 3.97
N VAL A 16 0.82 -5.22 3.74
CA VAL A 16 1.92 -4.97 2.81
C VAL A 16 3.06 -4.31 3.55
N ASN A 17 4.28 -4.76 3.29
CA ASN A 17 5.47 -4.06 3.75
C ASN A 17 5.80 -2.93 2.78
N VAL A 18 5.75 -1.68 3.27
CA VAL A 18 5.95 -0.47 2.46
C VAL A 18 7.33 -0.40 1.81
N LEU A 19 8.34 -1.07 2.38
CA LEU A 19 9.70 -1.13 1.84
C LEU A 19 9.79 -1.90 0.50
N TYR A 20 8.78 -2.71 0.20
CA TYR A 20 8.69 -3.52 -1.01
C TYR A 20 7.66 -3.00 -2.02
N VAL A 21 7.02 -1.87 -1.72
CA VAL A 21 6.16 -1.19 -2.68
C VAL A 21 7.04 -0.57 -3.77
N ASP A 22 6.69 -0.85 -5.02
CA ASP A 22 7.30 -0.25 -6.20
C ASP A 22 6.55 1.02 -6.60
N LYS A 23 5.23 0.91 -6.78
CA LYS A 23 4.38 2.05 -7.18
C LYS A 23 2.92 1.85 -6.81
N PHE A 24 2.19 2.96 -6.76
CA PHE A 24 0.74 2.97 -6.63
C PHE A 24 0.09 3.43 -7.94
N LEU A 25 -0.81 2.62 -8.48
CA LEU A 25 -1.56 2.94 -9.70
C LEU A 25 -2.82 3.72 -9.35
N LYS A 26 -3.19 4.70 -10.20
CA LYS A 26 -4.44 5.49 -10.06
C LYS A 26 -5.70 4.62 -10.06
N SER A 27 -5.62 3.42 -10.66
CA SER A 27 -6.67 2.40 -10.61
C SER A 27 -6.99 1.95 -9.18
N GLY A 28 -6.07 2.11 -8.23
CA GLY A 28 -6.21 1.62 -6.86
C GLY A 28 -5.46 0.35 -6.56
N THR A 29 -4.33 0.16 -7.21
CA THR A 29 -3.53 -1.06 -7.06
C THR A 29 -2.15 -0.67 -6.59
N ILE A 30 -1.68 -1.34 -5.54
CA ILE A 30 -0.27 -1.30 -5.13
C ILE A 30 0.47 -2.36 -5.96
N VAL A 31 1.55 -1.96 -6.61
CA VAL A 31 2.48 -2.87 -7.28
C VAL A 31 3.70 -3.02 -6.39
N LEU A 32 4.07 -4.26 -6.10
CA LEU A 32 5.27 -4.60 -5.35
C LEU A 32 6.47 -4.80 -6.29
N LYS A 33 7.69 -4.84 -5.73
CA LYS A 33 8.94 -5.05 -6.49
C LYS A 33 8.99 -6.36 -7.27
N ASP A 34 8.28 -7.39 -6.82
CA ASP A 34 8.13 -8.68 -7.49
C ASP A 34 7.03 -8.67 -8.59
N LYS A 35 6.45 -7.50 -8.86
CA LYS A 35 5.31 -7.27 -9.77
C LYS A 35 3.98 -7.81 -9.26
N THR A 36 3.89 -8.23 -7.99
CA THR A 36 2.62 -8.61 -7.37
C THR A 36 1.71 -7.38 -7.26
N GLU A 37 0.45 -7.55 -7.63
CA GLU A 37 -0.57 -6.51 -7.59
C GLU A 37 -1.52 -6.72 -6.41
N ILE A 38 -1.68 -5.69 -5.58
CA ILE A 38 -2.54 -5.72 -4.40
C ILE A 38 -3.64 -4.67 -4.55
N PRO A 39 -4.92 -5.07 -4.58
CA PRO A 39 -6.02 -4.14 -4.69
C PRO A 39 -6.18 -3.35 -3.39
N VAL A 40 -6.41 -2.05 -3.53
CA VAL A 40 -6.70 -1.14 -2.42
C VAL A 40 -8.19 -0.86 -2.38
N SER A 41 -8.79 -0.96 -1.19
CA SER A 41 -10.21 -0.64 -1.03
C SER A 41 -10.47 0.84 -1.36
N GLY A 42 -11.56 1.13 -2.08
CA GLY A 42 -11.87 2.48 -2.56
C GLY A 42 -11.84 3.55 -1.46
N ARG A 43 -12.39 3.22 -0.27
CA ARG A 43 -12.43 4.13 0.90
C ARG A 43 -11.06 4.41 1.52
N ARG A 44 -10.06 3.57 1.26
CA ARG A 44 -8.69 3.71 1.81
C ARG A 44 -7.69 4.23 0.77
N LYS A 45 -8.10 4.45 -0.48
CA LYS A 45 -7.22 4.95 -1.53
C LYS A 45 -6.53 6.24 -1.11
N ASP A 46 -7.29 7.23 -0.66
CA ASP A 46 -6.75 8.55 -0.32
C ASP A 46 -5.80 8.49 0.87
N TYR A 47 -6.17 7.71 1.90
CA TYR A 47 -5.31 7.47 3.06
C TYR A 47 -3.97 6.84 2.68
N ILE A 48 -3.99 5.82 1.82
CA ILE A 48 -2.78 5.14 1.37
C ILE A 48 -1.93 6.01 0.47
N LEU A 49 -2.55 6.78 -0.42
CA LEU A 49 -1.84 7.69 -1.29
C LEU A 49 -1.10 8.76 -0.48
N GLN A 50 -1.76 9.33 0.53
CA GLN A 50 -1.13 10.27 1.47
C GLN A 50 0.01 9.61 2.24
N HIS A 51 -0.18 8.37 2.71
CA HIS A 51 0.83 7.67 3.48
C HIS A 51 2.08 7.36 2.64
N ILE A 52 1.92 6.89 1.40
CA ILE A 52 3.03 6.57 0.49
C ILE A 52 3.79 7.85 0.08
N ASN A 53 3.09 8.95 -0.17
CA ASN A 53 3.73 10.23 -0.55
C ASN A 53 4.52 10.87 0.59
N HIS A 54 4.28 10.48 1.85
CA HIS A 54 4.97 11.02 3.02
C HIS A 54 6.13 10.14 3.49
N ILE A 55 6.45 9.06 2.77
CA ILE A 55 7.66 8.26 3.00
C ILE A 55 8.83 8.97 2.31
N GLU A 56 9.24 10.11 2.87
CA GLU A 56 10.54 10.75 2.59
C GLU A 56 11.53 10.48 3.72
#